data_AF-A0A969IQ23-F1
#
_entry.id   AF-A0A969IQ23-F1
#
_cell.length_a   1.000
_cell.length_b   1.000
_cell.length_c   1.000
_cell.angle_alpha   90.00
_cell.angle_beta   90.00
_cell.angle_gamma   90.00
#
_symmetry.space_group_name_H-M   'P 1'
#
loop_
_entity.id
_entity.type
_entity.pdbx_description
1 polymer ?
#
loop_
_entity_poly.entity_id
_entity_poly.type
_entity_poly.pdbx_seq_one_letter_code
_entity_poly.pdbx_strand_id
1 'polypeptide(L)'
;MMAVCRPDIAKRLKAPSDLAREKLLDVRHSPEDWPRWLAAAGLPDRARFQVVSFDFSAFAIQAALDGLGVALIRAPYIVADLREGRLVAPFPLAIEETQLRWRLIYRPEARSHAAFRTFRRWLLAKARAEA
;
A
#
# COMPACT_ATOMS: atom_id res chain seq x y z
N MET A 1 1.42 -4.31 -3.91
CA MET A 1 0.31 -3.53 -3.30
C MET A 1 -0.96 -4.32 -3.38
N MET A 2 -1.80 -4.18 -2.37
CA MET A 2 -3.09 -4.90 -2.25
C MET A 2 -4.17 -3.93 -1.80
N ALA A 3 -5.39 -4.17 -2.27
CA ALA A 3 -6.57 -3.49 -1.78
C ALA A 3 -6.88 -4.00 -0.37
N VAL A 4 -7.14 -3.09 0.57
CA VAL A 4 -7.46 -3.41 1.96
C VAL A 4 -8.56 -2.52 2.50
N CYS A 5 -9.38 -3.08 3.38
CA CYS A 5 -10.49 -2.37 4.01
C CYS A 5 -10.83 -3.02 5.35
N ARG A 6 -11.74 -2.40 6.09
CA ARG A 6 -12.27 -2.97 7.33
C ARG A 6 -13.11 -4.23 7.04
N PRO A 7 -13.14 -5.25 7.95
CA PRO A 7 -13.84 -6.51 7.71
C PRO A 7 -15.33 -6.42 7.34
N ASP A 8 -16.06 -5.42 7.84
CA ASP A 8 -17.47 -5.20 7.52
C ASP A 8 -17.70 -4.70 6.09
N ILE A 9 -16.76 -3.93 5.54
CA ILE A 9 -16.74 -3.55 4.13
C ILE A 9 -16.44 -4.77 3.27
N ALA A 10 -15.42 -5.55 3.64
CA ALA A 10 -15.02 -6.74 2.89
C ALA A 10 -16.16 -7.76 2.71
N LYS A 11 -17.05 -7.92 3.70
CA LYS A 11 -18.24 -8.79 3.60
C LYS A 11 -19.20 -8.41 2.46
N ARG A 12 -19.16 -7.18 1.99
CA ARG A 12 -20.01 -6.68 0.88
C ARG A 12 -19.34 -6.80 -0.50
N LEU A 13 -18.04 -7.11 -0.54
CA LEU A 13 -17.23 -7.18 -1.75
C LEU A 13 -17.05 -8.63 -2.17
N LYS A 14 -17.86 -9.10 -3.13
CA LYS A 14 -17.81 -10.47 -3.66
C LYS A 14 -16.92 -10.57 -4.90
N ALA A 15 -16.85 -9.50 -5.68
CA ALA A 15 -16.00 -9.38 -6.86
C ALA A 15 -15.36 -8.00 -6.94
N PRO A 16 -14.22 -7.83 -7.65
CA PRO A 16 -13.59 -6.52 -7.82
C PRO A 16 -14.53 -5.44 -8.38
N SER A 17 -15.56 -5.80 -9.14
CA SER A 17 -16.56 -4.86 -9.66
C SER A 17 -17.41 -4.20 -8.56
N ASP A 18 -17.54 -4.82 -7.39
CA ASP A 18 -18.28 -4.26 -6.25
C ASP A 18 -17.59 -3.02 -5.66
N LEU A 19 -16.30 -2.82 -5.97
CA LEU A 19 -15.58 -1.59 -5.62
C LEU A 19 -16.23 -0.32 -6.16
N ALA A 20 -17.07 -0.40 -7.21
CA ALA A 20 -17.81 0.75 -7.72
C ALA A 20 -18.83 1.32 -6.69
N ARG A 21 -19.13 0.56 -5.63
CA ARG A 21 -20.02 0.97 -4.53
C ARG A 21 -19.26 1.57 -3.33
N GLU A 22 -17.94 1.49 -3.34
CA GLU A 22 -17.08 1.94 -2.26
C GLU A 22 -16.19 3.09 -2.74
N LYS A 23 -15.64 3.87 -1.81
CA LYS A 23 -14.64 4.88 -2.13
C LYS A 23 -13.27 4.22 -2.26
N LEU A 24 -12.59 4.46 -3.37
CA LEU A 24 -11.20 4.09 -3.57
C LEU A 24 -10.31 5.14 -2.93
N LEU A 25 -9.58 4.76 -1.88
CA LEU A 25 -8.68 5.63 -1.14
C LEU A 25 -7.30 5.53 -1.81
N ASP A 26 -6.84 6.64 -2.36
CA ASP A 26 -5.61 6.75 -3.15
C ASP A 26 -4.61 7.71 -2.48
N VAL A 27 -3.36 7.68 -2.94
CA VAL A 27 -2.29 8.54 -2.45
C VAL A 27 -1.76 9.39 -3.61
N ARG A 28 -1.72 10.72 -3.44
CA ARG A 28 -1.47 11.69 -4.53
C ARG A 28 -0.14 11.48 -5.26
N HIS A 29 0.87 10.93 -4.59
CA HIS A 29 2.19 10.67 -5.19
C HIS A 29 2.28 9.35 -5.94
N SER A 30 1.19 8.58 -6.04
CA SER A 30 1.10 7.33 -6.80
C SER A 30 -0.24 7.19 -7.53
N PRO A 31 -0.63 8.18 -8.37
CA PRO A 31 -1.95 8.24 -9.01
C PRO A 31 -2.23 7.09 -10.01
N GLU A 32 -1.20 6.33 -10.39
CA GLU A 32 -1.27 5.17 -11.28
C GLU A 32 -1.62 3.87 -10.57
N ASP A 33 -1.57 3.83 -9.23
CA ASP A 33 -1.72 2.61 -8.44
C ASP A 33 -3.08 1.94 -8.65
N TRP A 34 -4.17 2.69 -8.42
CA TRP A 34 -5.52 2.20 -8.66
C TRP A 34 -5.79 1.83 -10.12
N PRO A 35 -5.46 2.67 -11.12
CA PRO A 35 -5.55 2.28 -12.54
C PRO A 35 -4.87 0.94 -12.85
N ARG A 36 -3.65 0.72 -12.35
CA ARG A 36 -2.92 -0.54 -12.57
C ARG A 36 -3.61 -1.72 -11.88
N TRP A 37 -4.07 -1.52 -10.65
CA TRP A 37 -4.75 -2.58 -9.90
C TRP A 37 -6.08 -2.96 -10.55
N LEU A 38 -6.88 -1.95 -10.95
CA LEU A 38 -8.16 -2.15 -11.64
C LEU A 38 -7.97 -2.82 -13.00
N ALA A 39 -6.96 -2.43 -13.77
CA ALA A 39 -6.62 -3.11 -15.02
C ALA A 39 -6.24 -4.60 -14.78
N ALA A 40 -5.44 -4.89 -13.76
CA ALA A 40 -5.10 -6.26 -13.36
C ALA A 40 -6.33 -7.05 -12.86
N ALA A 41 -7.34 -6.37 -12.33
CA ALA A 41 -8.62 -6.95 -11.93
C ALA A 41 -9.62 -7.11 -13.10
N GLY A 42 -9.25 -6.76 -14.34
CA GLY A 42 -10.13 -6.82 -15.51
C GLY A 42 -11.14 -5.66 -15.61
N LEU A 43 -10.90 -4.55 -14.91
CA LEU A 43 -11.79 -3.39 -14.81
C LEU A 43 -11.09 -2.10 -15.27
N PRO A 44 -10.67 -1.97 -16.54
CA PRO A 44 -9.88 -0.83 -16.99
C PRO A 44 -10.64 0.52 -16.98
N ASP A 45 -11.97 0.51 -16.91
CA ASP A 45 -12.80 1.71 -16.91
C ASP A 45 -12.85 2.38 -15.52
N ARG A 46 -11.96 3.38 -15.31
CA ARG A 46 -11.86 4.13 -14.05
C ARG A 46 -13.07 5.04 -13.77
N ALA A 47 -13.83 5.45 -14.79
CA ALA A 47 -14.89 6.46 -14.64
C ALA A 47 -16.03 6.02 -13.70
N ARG A 48 -16.14 4.71 -13.46
CA ARG A 48 -17.16 4.11 -12.59
C ARG A 48 -16.82 4.15 -11.10
N PHE A 49 -15.62 4.59 -10.72
CA PHE A 49 -15.13 4.51 -9.35
C PHE A 49 -14.97 5.89 -8.72
N GLN A 50 -15.46 6.04 -7.49
CA GLN A 50 -15.23 7.25 -6.70
C GLN A 50 -13.86 7.17 -6.03
N VAL A 51 -13.02 8.18 -6.25
CA VAL A 51 -11.66 8.23 -5.70
C VAL A 51 -11.55 9.36 -4.69
N VAL A 52 -10.94 9.07 -3.53
CA VAL A 52 -10.56 10.06 -2.52
C VAL A 52 -9.05 9.99 -2.34
N SER A 53 -8.36 11.09 -2.62
CA SER A 53 -6.90 11.14 -2.59
C SER A 53 -6.36 11.81 -1.32
N PHE A 54 -5.35 11.17 -0.71
CA PHE A 54 -4.63 11.68 0.46
C PHE A 54 -3.18 12.03 0.10
N ASP A 55 -2.56 12.92 0.86
CA ASP A 55 -1.14 13.27 0.65
C ASP A 55 -0.18 12.14 1.01
N PHE A 56 -0.52 11.35 2.03
CA PHE A 56 0.32 10.30 2.60
C PHE A 56 -0.46 9.01 2.83
N SER A 57 0.22 7.86 2.66
CA SER A 57 -0.39 6.54 2.89
C SER A 57 -0.96 6.37 4.30
N ALA A 58 -0.35 6.99 5.32
CA ALA A 58 -0.84 6.92 6.70
C ALA A 58 -2.30 7.41 6.83
N PHE A 59 -2.66 8.49 6.11
CA PHE A 59 -4.04 9.00 6.12
C PHE A 59 -5.00 8.08 5.37
N ALA A 60 -4.57 7.49 4.24
CA ALA A 60 -5.37 6.51 3.51
C ALA A 60 -5.61 5.23 4.34
N ILE A 61 -4.60 4.77 5.09
CA ILE A 61 -4.69 3.63 6.02
C ILE A 61 -5.67 3.94 7.14
N GLN A 62 -5.53 5.10 7.79
CA GLN A 62 -6.45 5.50 8.86
C GLN A 62 -7.89 5.63 8.35
N ALA A 63 -8.09 6.23 7.17
CA ALA A 63 -9.41 6.30 6.56
C ALA A 63 -10.01 4.92 6.25
N ALA A 64 -9.20 3.94 5.85
CA ALA A 64 -9.66 2.56 5.66
C ALA A 64 -10.04 1.89 6.99
N LEU A 65 -9.26 2.12 8.05
CA LEU A 65 -9.55 1.65 9.42
C LEU A 65 -10.85 2.26 9.97
N ASP A 66 -11.10 3.53 9.67
CA ASP A 66 -12.32 4.24 10.07
C ASP A 66 -13.54 3.81 9.23
N GLY A 67 -13.34 3.02 8.17
CA GLY A 67 -14.38 2.48 7.31
C GLY A 67 -14.85 3.45 6.21
N LEU A 68 -14.01 4.39 5.79
CA LEU A 68 -14.34 5.34 4.72
C LEU A 68 -14.37 4.69 3.34
N GLY A 69 -13.66 3.58 3.15
CA GLY A 69 -13.58 2.89 1.87
C GLY A 69 -12.46 1.84 1.82
N VAL A 70 -11.98 1.58 0.61
CA VAL A 70 -10.93 0.59 0.32
C VAL A 70 -9.66 1.33 -0.07
N ALA A 71 -8.56 1.07 0.63
CA ALA A 71 -7.26 1.65 0.32
C ALA A 71 -6.38 0.67 -0.46
N LEU A 72 -5.59 1.18 -1.41
CA LEU A 72 -4.56 0.38 -2.08
C LEU A 72 -3.21 0.68 -1.43
N ILE A 73 -2.68 -0.27 -0.67
CA ILE A 73 -1.53 -0.04 0.21
C ILE A 73 -0.45 -1.10 0.01
N ARG A 74 0.79 -0.72 0.29
CA ARG A 74 1.96 -1.60 0.32
C ARG A 74 1.90 -2.46 1.58
N ALA A 75 2.12 -3.76 1.43
CA ALA A 75 2.00 -4.72 2.54
C ALA A 75 2.80 -4.33 3.80
N PRO A 76 4.06 -3.81 3.72
CA PRO A 76 4.84 -3.45 4.90
C PRO A 76 4.17 -2.41 5.82
N TYR A 77 3.32 -1.53 5.28
CA TYR A 77 2.67 -0.49 6.08
C TYR A 77 1.49 -0.99 6.92
N ILE A 78 0.97 -2.18 6.64
CA ILE A 78 -0.29 -2.68 7.20
C ILE A 78 -0.16 -4.09 7.80
N VAL A 79 1.07 -4.60 7.93
CA VAL A 79 1.31 -5.97 8.46
C VAL A 79 0.67 -6.17 9.82
N ALA A 80 0.79 -5.19 10.72
CA ALA A 80 0.18 -5.25 12.05
C ALA A 80 -1.36 -5.26 11.97
N ASP A 81 -1.94 -4.35 11.19
CA ASP A 81 -3.39 -4.24 11.03
C ASP A 81 -4.00 -5.49 10.40
N LEU A 82 -3.31 -6.13 9.45
CA LEU A 82 -3.70 -7.39 8.85
C LEU A 82 -3.62 -8.55 9.85
N ARG A 83 -2.54 -8.62 10.65
CA ARG A 83 -2.37 -9.66 11.68
C ARG A 83 -3.42 -9.56 12.77
N GLU A 84 -3.79 -8.35 13.15
CA GLU A 84 -4.81 -8.07 14.17
C GLU A 84 -6.24 -8.15 13.61
N GLY A 85 -6.39 -8.33 12.29
CA GLY A 85 -7.70 -8.39 11.62
C GLY A 85 -8.45 -7.05 11.60
N ARG A 86 -7.77 -5.93 11.89
CA ARG A 86 -8.35 -4.58 11.79
C ARG A 86 -8.54 -4.16 10.33
N LEU A 87 -7.62 -4.60 9.47
CA LEU A 87 -7.77 -4.56 8.01
C LEU A 87 -7.76 -5.98 7.45
N VAL A 88 -8.42 -6.16 6.31
CA VAL A 88 -8.39 -7.39 5.53
C VAL A 88 -8.22 -7.06 4.06
N ALA A 89 -7.64 -8.00 3.30
CA ALA A 89 -7.59 -7.93 1.84
C ALA A 89 -8.80 -8.68 1.26
N PRO A 90 -9.80 -7.98 0.66
CA PRO A 90 -11.02 -8.63 0.16
C PRO A 90 -10.80 -9.48 -1.10
N PHE A 91 -9.68 -9.30 -1.80
CA PHE A 91 -9.40 -10.00 -3.05
C PHE A 91 -8.00 -10.64 -3.01
N PRO A 92 -7.82 -11.83 -3.60
CA PRO A 92 -6.51 -12.47 -3.74
C PRO A 92 -5.71 -11.86 -4.91
N LEU A 93 -5.76 -10.53 -5.09
CA LEU A 93 -5.07 -9.81 -6.14
C LEU A 93 -4.10 -8.78 -5.54
N ALA A 94 -2.83 -8.94 -5.86
CA ALA A 94 -1.78 -7.97 -5.58
C ALA A 94 -1.06 -7.61 -6.88
N ILE A 95 -0.73 -6.33 -7.04
CA ILE A 95 0.12 -5.86 -8.14
C ILE A 95 1.51 -5.50 -7.61
N GLU A 96 2.53 -5.62 -8.45
CA GLU A 96 3.87 -5.13 -8.10
C GLU A 96 3.90 -3.61 -7.99
N GLU A 97 4.67 -3.10 -7.03
CA GLU A 97 4.92 -1.66 -6.89
C GLU A 97 5.57 -1.09 -8.17
N THR A 98 5.11 0.07 -8.62
CA THR A 98 5.78 0.83 -9.69
C THR A 98 7.14 1.29 -9.16
N GLN A 99 8.24 0.72 -9.67
CA GLN A 99 9.64 1.25 -9.77
C GLN A 99 10.29 1.95 -8.55
N LEU A 100 9.62 2.14 -7.43
CA LEU A 100 10.06 2.89 -6.26
C LEU A 100 10.77 1.93 -5.32
N ARG A 101 12.04 1.67 -5.64
CA ARG A 101 12.92 0.96 -4.72
C ARG A 101 13.37 1.90 -3.61
N TRP A 102 13.35 1.43 -2.38
CA TRP A 102 13.90 2.16 -1.24
C TRP A 102 15.42 2.32 -1.45
N ARG A 103 15.95 3.52 -1.17
CA ARG A 103 17.36 3.87 -1.38
C ARG A 103 17.94 4.43 -0.09
N LEU A 104 19.08 3.89 0.34
CA LEU A 104 19.90 4.50 1.37
C LEU A 104 20.80 5.55 0.73
N ILE A 105 20.46 6.83 0.90
CA ILE A 105 21.21 7.98 0.38
C ILE A 105 22.08 8.54 1.50
N TYR A 106 23.36 8.75 1.22
CA TYR A 106 24.34 9.28 2.18
C TYR A 106 25.51 9.91 1.44
N ARG A 107 26.19 10.84 2.11
CA ARG A 107 27.39 11.48 1.56
C ARG A 107 28.56 10.48 1.49
N PRO A 108 29.41 10.50 0.45
CA PRO A 108 30.51 9.54 0.31
C PRO A 108 31.42 9.43 1.54
N GLU A 109 31.69 10.55 2.21
CA GLU A 109 32.55 10.67 3.38
C GLU A 109 32.02 9.87 4.57
N ALA A 110 30.70 9.66 4.66
CA ALA A 110 30.09 8.87 5.73
C ALA A 110 30.67 7.45 5.82
N ARG A 111 31.21 6.90 4.71
CA ARG A 111 31.83 5.56 4.68
C ARG A 111 33.05 5.43 5.58
N SER A 112 33.76 6.51 5.88
CA SER A 112 34.94 6.49 6.76
C SER A 112 34.55 6.38 8.24
N HIS A 113 33.33 6.75 8.61
CA HIS A 113 32.84 6.70 10.00
C HIS A 113 32.44 5.28 10.41
N ALA A 114 33.05 4.79 11.50
CA ALA A 114 32.80 3.43 12.01
C ALA A 114 31.34 3.19 12.41
N ALA A 115 30.70 4.18 13.05
CA ALA A 115 29.29 4.12 13.43
C ALA A 115 28.38 3.95 12.20
N PHE A 116 28.61 4.73 11.14
CA PHE A 116 27.84 4.62 9.90
C PHE A 116 28.03 3.27 9.22
N ARG A 117 29.27 2.73 9.15
CA ARG A 117 29.51 1.40 8.59
C ARG A 117 28.73 0.31 9.33
N THR A 118 28.69 0.40 10.66
CA THR A 118 27.97 -0.55 11.52
C THR A 118 26.47 -0.46 11.26
N PHE A 119 25.89 0.75 11.31
CA PHE A 119 24.47 0.97 11.04
C PHE A 119 24.08 0.55 9.63
N ARG A 120 24.85 0.94 8.59
CA ARG A 120 24.58 0.55 7.20
C ARG A 120 24.58 -0.96 7.02
N ARG A 121 25.50 -1.68 7.66
CA ARG A 121 25.56 -3.15 7.59
C ARG A 121 24.31 -3.77 8.23
N TRP A 122 23.96 -3.31 9.42
CA TRP A 122 22.76 -3.77 10.12
C TRP A 122 21.49 -3.49 9.31
N LEU A 123 21.33 -2.28 8.78
CA LEU A 123 20.15 -1.87 8.00
C LEU A 123 19.99 -2.70 6.73
N LEU A 124 21.08 -2.93 5.99
CA LEU A 124 21.04 -3.76 4.78
C LEU A 124 20.77 -5.24 5.08
N ALA A 125 21.23 -5.75 6.23
CA ALA A 125 20.91 -7.09 6.68
C ALA A 125 19.41 -7.21 7.00
N LYS A 126 18.84 -6.23 7.71
CA LYS A 126 17.40 -6.17 7.99
C LYS A 126 16.55 -6.09 6.73
N ALA A 127 16.89 -5.20 5.81
CA ALA A 127 16.17 -5.04 4.55
C ALA A 127 16.16 -6.32 3.67
N ARG A 128 17.16 -7.20 3.79
CA ARG A 128 17.20 -8.49 3.07
C ARG A 128 16.37 -9.58 3.75
N ALA A 129 16.20 -9.51 5.07
CA ALA A 129 15.46 -10.51 5.84
C ALA A 129 13.94 -10.31 5.76
N GLU A 130 13.50 -9.10 5.39
CA GLU A 130 12.09 -8.70 5.28
C GLU A 130 11.62 -8.53 3.83
N ALA A 131 12.47 -8.85 2.84
CA ALA A 131 12.17 -8.86 1.42
C ALA A 131 11.72 -10.25 0.96
#